data_AF-A0A316VTC5-F1
#
_entry.id   AF-A0A316VTC5-F1
#
_cell.length_a   1.000
_cell.length_b   1.000
_cell.length_c   1.000
_cell.angle_alpha   90.00
_cell.angle_beta   90.00
_cell.angle_gamma   90.00
#
_symmetry.space_group_name_H-M   'P 1'
#
loop_
_entity.id
_entity.type
_entity.pdbx_description
1 polymer ?
#
loop_
_entity_poly.entity_id
_entity_poly.type
_entity_poly.pdbx_seq_one_letter_code
_entity_poly.pdbx_strand_id
1 'polypeptide(L)'
;MPCLRWTEALPTEQSQSSASRSTSTSASADEKKKSSACSSALPIQASSFLSRLPNHISLSDLALPGTHETLARSGWPVSQCQTRSVLQQLNGGVRFFDIRIGIKRFHSASASASALDSAHAQQSQCGATVGARAEKSESESESGRAALKVKSPLDEQRKDWRMWAFHGITDQKMDFGRVLMDVSQWLSAVGKGETVVLSLKPEGGMKVTPDEWVDFLYEAYIDPNEAWWYLKDEIPRLKDVRGRMVLFSRFGRQEGRQDRLGRWGINARRWPDGLDDVFSFHLTNPAQSVHIQDAYKMSGIMSSSTALRKVELIGTLLDKKRADAPSLALNFCNGSSFPLALPPIVARGISNPPCLRVQGMNQRLLFLLQQHLDAQSGPPPPPPTSEGKTFAAAAKRGLACIFAIDFFEADLIAQEVVRLIILANFV
;
A
#
# COMPACT_ATOMS: atom_id res chain seq x y z
N MET A 1 25.24 -3.10 0.74
CA MET A 1 24.13 -4.06 0.52
C MET A 1 24.70 -5.37 -0.05
N PRO A 2 24.64 -6.52 0.65
CA PRO A 2 24.95 -7.80 0.03
C PRO A 2 23.93 -8.12 -1.07
N CYS A 3 24.34 -8.84 -2.12
CA CYS A 3 23.55 -9.15 -3.32
C CYS A 3 22.17 -9.78 -3.02
N LEU A 4 21.12 -8.98 -2.85
CA LEU A 4 19.73 -9.43 -2.91
C LEU A 4 19.28 -9.35 -4.37
N ARG A 5 18.98 -10.51 -4.99
CA ARG A 5 18.41 -10.55 -6.36
C ARG A 5 16.92 -10.22 -6.31
N TRP A 6 16.47 -9.41 -7.27
CA TRP A 6 15.07 -9.01 -7.48
C TRP A 6 14.53 -9.71 -8.73
N THR A 7 13.25 -10.05 -8.76
CA THR A 7 12.59 -10.56 -9.97
C THR A 7 11.33 -9.76 -10.24
N GLU A 8 11.25 -9.16 -11.43
CA GLU A 8 10.05 -8.56 -11.99
C GLU A 8 9.10 -9.66 -12.46
N ALA A 9 7.81 -9.56 -12.11
CA ALA A 9 6.79 -10.48 -12.58
C ALA A 9 6.11 -9.93 -13.84
N LEU A 10 6.54 -10.37 -15.03
CA LEU A 10 5.73 -10.41 -16.25
C LEU A 10 6.16 -11.61 -17.12
N PRO A 11 5.25 -12.50 -17.53
CA PRO A 11 5.55 -13.51 -18.54
C PRO A 11 5.34 -12.91 -19.93
N THR A 12 6.41 -12.79 -20.71
CA THR A 12 6.31 -12.59 -22.17
C THR A 12 7.04 -13.74 -22.86
N GLU A 13 6.29 -14.47 -23.68
CA GLU A 13 6.76 -15.55 -24.54
C GLU A 13 7.95 -15.10 -25.38
N GLN A 14 9.05 -15.84 -25.32
CA GLN A 14 10.17 -15.69 -26.24
C GLN A 14 10.02 -16.73 -27.35
N SER A 15 9.73 -16.25 -28.56
CA SER A 15 9.89 -17.02 -29.79
C SER A 15 11.37 -17.21 -30.10
N GLN A 16 11.76 -18.46 -30.32
CA GLN A 16 13.10 -18.87 -30.73
C GLN A 16 13.43 -18.38 -32.15
N SER A 17 14.68 -17.96 -32.36
CA SER A 17 15.33 -18.18 -33.66
C SER A 17 16.82 -18.46 -33.46
N SER A 18 17.25 -19.55 -34.08
CA SER A 18 18.58 -20.14 -34.14
C SER A 18 19.60 -19.31 -34.92
N ALA A 19 20.86 -19.28 -34.47
CA ALA A 19 22.01 -19.37 -35.36
C ALA A 19 23.28 -19.81 -34.60
N SER A 20 23.90 -20.86 -35.13
CA SER A 20 25.15 -21.49 -34.75
C SER A 20 26.39 -20.64 -35.10
N ARG A 21 27.45 -20.71 -34.27
CA ARG A 21 28.79 -21.11 -34.73
C ARG A 21 29.76 -21.37 -33.58
N SER A 22 30.48 -22.48 -33.76
CA SER A 22 31.59 -23.02 -32.99
C SER A 22 32.85 -22.15 -33.04
N THR A 23 33.62 -22.12 -31.94
CA THR A 23 35.06 -22.44 -31.94
C THR A 23 35.54 -22.78 -30.53
N SER A 24 36.37 -23.82 -30.48
CA SER A 24 37.06 -24.42 -29.35
C SER A 24 38.28 -23.62 -28.89
N THR A 25 38.57 -23.63 -27.59
CA THR A 25 39.93 -23.90 -27.06
C THR A 25 39.87 -24.29 -25.59
N SER A 26 40.61 -25.35 -25.28
CA SER A 26 40.81 -26.00 -23.99
C SER A 26 41.82 -25.27 -23.10
N ALA A 27 41.56 -25.16 -21.80
CA ALA A 27 42.61 -25.17 -20.77
C ALA A 27 42.06 -25.51 -19.38
N SER A 28 42.63 -26.59 -18.83
CA SER A 28 42.95 -26.84 -17.41
C SER A 28 41.85 -26.87 -16.35
N ALA A 29 41.50 -28.09 -15.95
CA ALA A 29 40.90 -28.41 -14.67
C ALA A 29 42.01 -28.55 -13.62
N ASP A 30 42.03 -27.70 -12.61
CA ASP A 30 42.33 -28.06 -11.21
C ASP A 30 42.36 -26.80 -10.34
N GLU A 31 41.19 -26.35 -9.91
CA GLU A 31 41.02 -25.50 -8.73
C GLU A 31 39.53 -25.45 -8.33
N LYS A 32 38.97 -26.59 -7.92
CA LYS A 32 37.63 -26.67 -7.33
C LYS A 32 37.64 -27.56 -6.10
N LYS A 33 37.80 -26.95 -4.92
CA LYS A 33 37.07 -27.31 -3.68
C LYS A 33 37.48 -26.37 -2.54
N LYS A 34 36.82 -25.21 -2.47
CA LYS A 34 36.48 -24.47 -1.23
C LYS A 34 35.79 -23.15 -1.61
N SER A 35 34.57 -23.24 -2.13
CA SER A 35 33.65 -22.09 -2.09
C SER A 35 32.42 -22.51 -1.32
N SER A 36 32.38 -22.02 -0.08
CA SER A 36 31.21 -21.79 0.76
C SER A 36 29.87 -21.92 0.02
N ALA A 37 29.03 -22.83 0.51
CA ALA A 37 27.63 -22.91 0.15
C ALA A 37 26.93 -21.61 0.60
N CYS A 38 26.97 -20.59 -0.24
CA CYS A 38 26.05 -19.47 -0.18
C CYS A 38 24.68 -20.04 -0.57
N SER A 39 23.87 -20.38 0.44
CA SER A 39 22.46 -20.70 0.26
C SER A 39 21.83 -19.57 -0.56
N SER A 40 21.53 -19.81 -1.84
CA SER A 40 20.95 -18.80 -2.72
C SER A 40 19.54 -18.49 -2.26
N ALA A 41 19.42 -17.50 -1.38
CA ALA A 41 18.14 -16.97 -0.94
C ALA A 41 17.33 -16.58 -2.18
N LEU A 42 16.10 -17.10 -2.29
CA LEU A 42 15.20 -16.79 -3.39
C LEU A 42 15.06 -15.26 -3.55
N PRO A 43 14.86 -14.76 -4.78
CA PRO A 43 14.64 -13.34 -5.01
C PRO A 43 13.49 -12.78 -4.16
N ILE A 44 13.61 -11.54 -3.69
CA ILE A 44 12.49 -10.87 -3.00
C ILE A 44 11.46 -10.49 -4.05
N GLN A 45 10.24 -11.00 -3.91
CA GLN A 45 9.11 -10.68 -4.79
C GLN A 45 8.25 -9.58 -4.17
N ALA A 46 7.93 -8.54 -4.94
CA ALA A 46 7.11 -7.43 -4.48
C ALA A 46 5.72 -7.88 -3.99
N SER A 47 5.13 -8.88 -4.63
CA SER A 47 3.80 -9.41 -4.31
C SER A 47 3.75 -10.23 -3.01
N SER A 48 4.88 -10.64 -2.43
CA SER A 48 4.89 -11.57 -1.29
C SER A 48 6.03 -11.29 -0.28
N PHE A 49 6.59 -10.08 -0.26
CA PHE A 49 7.76 -9.79 0.57
C PHE A 49 7.50 -9.91 2.08
N LEU A 50 6.30 -9.58 2.58
CA LEU A 50 6.01 -9.69 4.02
C LEU A 50 6.01 -11.14 4.50
N SER A 51 5.66 -12.09 3.64
CA SER A 51 5.63 -13.52 3.95
C SER A 51 6.99 -14.07 4.39
N ARG A 52 8.08 -13.40 3.98
CA ARG A 52 9.47 -13.75 4.33
C ARG A 52 9.90 -13.24 5.71
N LEU A 53 9.13 -12.33 6.31
CA LEU A 53 9.48 -11.72 7.59
C LEU A 53 8.92 -12.54 8.77
N PRO A 54 9.57 -12.55 9.94
CA PRO A 54 9.05 -13.27 11.09
C PRO A 54 7.68 -12.77 11.57
N ASN A 55 6.85 -13.70 12.05
CA ASN A 55 5.49 -13.44 12.53
C ASN A 55 5.40 -12.44 13.70
N HIS A 56 6.47 -12.28 14.49
CA HIS A 56 6.48 -11.39 15.64
C HIS A 56 6.78 -9.93 15.28
N ILE A 57 7.19 -9.63 14.05
CA ILE A 57 7.51 -8.26 13.62
C ILE A 57 6.24 -7.40 13.68
N SER A 58 6.37 -6.23 14.31
CA SER A 58 5.30 -5.22 14.40
C SER A 58 5.17 -4.46 13.10
N LEU A 59 3.95 -4.03 12.72
CA LEU A 59 3.79 -3.12 11.58
C LEU A 59 4.57 -1.80 11.76
N SER A 60 4.78 -1.36 13.00
CA SER A 60 5.61 -0.18 13.31
C SER A 60 7.08 -0.33 12.91
N ASP A 61 7.55 -1.55 12.68
CA ASP A 61 8.94 -1.86 12.40
C ASP A 61 9.19 -2.08 10.90
N LEU A 62 8.14 -2.01 10.09
CA LEU A 62 8.19 -2.26 8.66
C LEU A 62 8.27 -0.97 7.85
N ALA A 63 8.99 -1.03 6.75
CA ALA A 63 8.93 -0.06 5.68
C ALA A 63 7.89 -0.53 4.65
N LEU A 64 6.77 0.18 4.50
CA LEU A 64 5.67 -0.26 3.64
C LEU A 64 5.43 0.73 2.50
N PRO A 65 5.44 0.29 1.23
CA PRO A 65 4.99 1.10 0.12
C PRO A 65 3.48 1.34 0.22
N GLY A 66 3.05 2.58 0.01
CA GLY A 66 1.67 3.01 0.04
C GLY A 66 1.32 3.89 -1.16
N THR A 67 0.03 4.07 -1.43
CA THR A 67 -0.43 5.03 -2.43
C THR A 67 -1.36 6.08 -1.81
N HIS A 68 -1.08 7.34 -2.10
CA HIS A 68 -1.99 8.45 -1.82
C HIS A 68 -3.13 8.43 -2.85
N GLU A 69 -4.36 8.70 -2.39
CA GLU A 69 -5.55 8.72 -3.24
C GLU A 69 -5.60 7.48 -4.17
N THR A 70 -5.49 6.28 -3.57
CA THR A 70 -5.24 4.99 -4.24
C THR A 70 -6.14 4.75 -5.44
N LEU A 71 -7.40 5.22 -5.35
CA LEU A 71 -8.44 5.00 -6.35
C LEU A 71 -8.59 6.19 -7.32
N ALA A 72 -7.85 7.28 -7.12
CA ALA A 72 -7.93 8.47 -7.95
C ALA A 72 -7.19 8.31 -9.28
N ARG A 73 -7.81 7.53 -10.17
CA ARG A 73 -7.27 7.13 -11.48
C ARG A 73 -7.87 7.93 -12.64
N SER A 74 -8.76 8.86 -12.35
CA SER A 74 -9.51 9.65 -13.32
C SER A 74 -9.44 11.15 -13.05
N GLY A 75 -9.82 11.96 -14.03
CA GLY A 75 -9.84 13.43 -13.92
C GLY A 75 -8.46 14.08 -14.04
N TRP A 76 -7.65 13.54 -14.95
CA TRP A 76 -6.41 14.18 -15.38
C TRP A 76 -6.63 15.64 -15.79
N PRO A 77 -5.72 16.58 -15.46
CA PRO A 77 -4.54 16.44 -14.59
C PRO A 77 -4.80 16.80 -13.13
N VAL A 78 -6.02 17.22 -12.78
CA VAL A 78 -6.31 17.89 -11.50
C VAL A 78 -6.53 16.88 -10.38
N SER A 79 -7.29 15.82 -10.64
CA SER A 79 -7.70 14.85 -9.62
C SER A 79 -7.12 13.45 -9.83
N GLN A 80 -6.24 13.25 -10.80
CA GLN A 80 -5.58 11.95 -11.00
C GLN A 80 -4.29 11.88 -10.19
N CYS A 81 -4.21 10.91 -9.27
CA CYS A 81 -3.03 10.63 -8.44
C CYS A 81 -2.40 9.27 -8.79
N GLN A 82 -3.14 8.35 -9.41
CA GLN A 82 -2.67 7.00 -9.75
C GLN A 82 -3.05 6.59 -11.17
N THR A 83 -2.37 5.60 -11.72
CA THR A 83 -2.70 4.99 -13.04
C THR A 83 -3.03 3.50 -12.91
N ARG A 84 -2.37 2.80 -11.98
CA ARG A 84 -2.46 1.36 -11.75
C ARG A 84 -3.75 0.95 -11.03
N SER A 85 -4.30 -0.21 -11.40
CA SER A 85 -5.42 -0.83 -10.68
C SER A 85 -5.04 -1.30 -9.28
N VAL A 86 -6.02 -1.60 -8.43
CA VAL A 86 -5.80 -2.14 -7.08
C VAL A 86 -4.94 -3.41 -7.13
N LEU A 87 -5.27 -4.36 -8.01
CA LEU A 87 -4.49 -5.60 -8.17
C LEU A 87 -3.05 -5.33 -8.65
N GLN A 88 -2.85 -4.38 -9.57
CA GLN A 88 -1.51 -3.99 -10.03
C GLN A 88 -0.69 -3.39 -8.87
N GLN A 89 -1.30 -2.51 -8.08
CA GLN A 89 -0.65 -1.93 -6.90
C GLN A 89 -0.26 -3.00 -5.86
N LEU A 90 -1.15 -3.96 -5.57
CA LEU A 90 -0.85 -5.07 -4.65
C LEU A 90 0.31 -5.93 -5.17
N ASN A 91 0.29 -6.30 -6.45
CA ASN A 91 1.31 -7.12 -7.07
C ASN A 91 2.67 -6.43 -7.14
N GLY A 92 2.70 -5.10 -7.31
CA GLY A 92 3.91 -4.30 -7.27
C GLY A 92 4.36 -3.94 -5.83
N GLY A 93 3.72 -4.47 -4.80
CA GLY A 93 4.20 -4.40 -3.41
C GLY A 93 3.59 -3.31 -2.54
N VAL A 94 2.54 -2.62 -3.00
CA VAL A 94 1.79 -1.69 -2.15
C VAL A 94 1.07 -2.45 -1.04
N ARG A 95 1.20 -1.96 0.20
CA ARG A 95 0.59 -2.52 1.43
C ARG A 95 -0.17 -1.48 2.26
N PHE A 96 -0.23 -0.23 1.79
CA PHE A 96 -1.06 0.83 2.37
C PHE A 96 -1.89 1.53 1.27
N PHE A 97 -3.19 1.62 1.47
CA PHE A 97 -4.11 2.31 0.56
C PHE A 97 -4.79 3.47 1.26
N ASP A 98 -4.64 4.69 0.72
CA ASP A 98 -5.47 5.85 1.09
C ASP A 98 -6.73 5.87 0.22
N ILE A 99 -7.84 5.39 0.80
CA ILE A 99 -9.13 5.25 0.14
C ILE A 99 -10.08 6.32 0.65
N ARG A 100 -10.55 7.16 -0.27
CA ARG A 100 -11.46 8.26 0.02
C ARG A 100 -12.82 7.98 -0.62
N ILE A 101 -13.85 7.83 0.19
CA ILE A 101 -15.15 7.30 -0.26
C ILE A 101 -16.34 8.08 0.31
N GLY A 102 -17.39 8.13 -0.50
CA GLY A 102 -18.67 8.78 -0.18
C GLY A 102 -19.84 7.89 -0.58
N ILE A 103 -21.01 8.14 0.00
CA ILE A 103 -22.21 7.39 -0.31
C ILE A 103 -22.87 7.97 -1.56
N LYS A 104 -23.26 7.12 -2.50
CA LYS A 104 -24.07 7.47 -3.68
C LYS A 104 -25.32 6.59 -3.74
N ARG A 105 -26.40 7.13 -4.30
CA ARG A 105 -27.56 6.33 -4.75
C ARG A 105 -27.27 5.71 -6.12
N PHE A 106 -27.54 4.43 -6.22
CA PHE A 106 -27.50 3.66 -7.44
C PHE A 106 -28.94 3.34 -7.82
N HIS A 107 -29.51 4.13 -8.72
CA HIS A 107 -30.77 3.75 -9.32
C HIS A 107 -30.48 2.51 -10.17
N SER A 108 -31.03 1.35 -9.79
CA SER A 108 -31.17 0.30 -10.79
C SER A 108 -31.96 0.95 -11.92
N ALA A 109 -31.39 1.02 -13.12
CA ALA A 109 -32.20 1.35 -14.28
C ALA A 109 -33.47 0.49 -14.15
N SER A 110 -34.63 1.14 -14.07
CA SER A 110 -35.92 0.45 -14.10
C SER A 110 -35.83 -0.63 -15.15
N ALA A 111 -36.27 -1.84 -14.84
CA ALA A 111 -36.32 -2.96 -15.76
C ALA A 111 -36.99 -2.54 -17.10
N SER A 112 -36.19 -2.02 -18.03
CA SER A 112 -36.41 -2.07 -19.46
C SER A 112 -35.47 -3.16 -19.94
N ALA A 113 -35.85 -4.40 -19.61
CA ALA A 113 -35.33 -5.57 -20.27
C ALA A 113 -35.76 -5.51 -21.75
N SER A 114 -34.95 -4.86 -22.58
CA SER A 114 -34.86 -5.13 -24.02
C SER A 114 -33.72 -4.28 -24.59
N ALA A 115 -32.76 -4.97 -25.22
CA ALA A 115 -31.64 -4.44 -26.00
C ALA A 115 -30.46 -3.85 -25.20
N LEU A 116 -29.63 -4.72 -24.61
CA LEU A 116 -28.16 -4.53 -24.54
C LEU A 116 -27.42 -5.82 -24.10
N ASP A 117 -27.98 -7.01 -24.38
CA ASP A 117 -27.41 -8.30 -23.98
C ASP A 117 -26.88 -9.10 -25.19
N SER A 118 -26.06 -8.45 -26.02
CA SER A 118 -25.45 -9.13 -27.19
C SER A 118 -24.02 -8.69 -27.52
N ALA A 119 -23.31 -8.00 -26.61
CA ALA A 119 -21.95 -7.52 -26.90
C ALA A 119 -20.82 -8.08 -26.01
N HIS A 120 -21.08 -8.98 -25.06
CA HIS A 120 -20.03 -9.52 -24.18
C HIS A 120 -19.89 -11.05 -24.12
N ALA A 121 -20.52 -11.78 -25.05
CA ALA A 121 -20.42 -13.24 -25.15
C ALA A 121 -19.46 -13.74 -26.27
N GLN A 122 -18.46 -12.96 -26.67
CA GLN A 122 -17.42 -13.40 -27.63
C GLN A 122 -16.02 -12.95 -27.20
N GLN A 123 -15.53 -13.43 -26.05
CA GLN A 123 -14.09 -13.52 -25.80
C GLN A 123 -13.77 -14.51 -24.66
N SER A 124 -14.28 -15.74 -24.75
CA SER A 124 -13.74 -16.88 -23.98
C SER A 124 -14.17 -18.21 -24.59
N GLN A 125 -13.77 -18.46 -25.83
CA GLN A 125 -13.76 -19.80 -26.40
C GLN A 125 -12.52 -19.95 -27.28
N CYS A 126 -11.42 -20.33 -26.65
CA CYS A 126 -10.35 -21.04 -27.33
C CYS A 126 -9.59 -21.89 -26.31
N GLY A 127 -9.76 -23.22 -26.41
CA GLY A 127 -8.75 -24.21 -26.06
C GLY A 127 -8.78 -24.80 -24.64
N ALA A 128 -9.55 -25.87 -24.44
CA ALA A 128 -9.08 -27.06 -23.69
C ALA A 128 -10.07 -28.23 -23.83
N THR A 129 -9.81 -29.14 -24.76
CA THR A 129 -10.33 -30.52 -24.72
C THR A 129 -9.14 -31.46 -24.70
N VAL A 130 -8.87 -32.10 -23.56
CA VAL A 130 -8.56 -33.53 -23.47
C VAL A 130 -9.00 -34.00 -22.08
N GLY A 131 -9.86 -35.02 -22.07
CA GLY A 131 -10.42 -35.59 -20.85
C GLY A 131 -9.46 -36.53 -20.13
N ALA A 132 -9.65 -36.65 -18.83
CA ALA A 132 -9.29 -37.84 -18.08
C ALA A 132 -10.28 -38.02 -16.92
N ARG A 133 -10.78 -39.24 -16.86
CA ARG A 133 -11.77 -39.83 -15.95
C ARG A 133 -11.29 -39.74 -14.50
N ALA A 134 -12.08 -39.10 -13.63
CA ALA A 134 -11.82 -39.05 -12.20
C ALA A 134 -12.69 -40.10 -11.48
N GLU A 135 -12.02 -41.10 -10.91
CA GLU A 135 -12.58 -41.96 -9.87
C GLU A 135 -12.70 -41.16 -8.56
N LYS A 136 -13.80 -41.43 -7.83
CA LYS A 136 -14.09 -40.85 -6.52
C LYS A 136 -13.02 -41.28 -5.51
N SER A 137 -12.34 -40.31 -4.91
CA SER A 137 -11.83 -40.43 -3.55
C SER A 137 -12.24 -39.18 -2.76
N GLU A 138 -12.97 -39.43 -1.67
CA GLU A 138 -13.28 -38.44 -0.65
C GLU A 138 -12.00 -38.20 0.17
N SER A 139 -11.53 -36.95 0.19
CA SER A 139 -10.59 -36.47 1.19
C SER A 139 -10.95 -35.03 1.57
N GLU A 140 -11.33 -34.85 2.82
CA GLU A 140 -11.63 -33.57 3.44
C GLU A 140 -10.39 -32.66 3.57
N SER A 141 -10.67 -31.36 3.69
CA SER A 141 -9.82 -30.25 4.21
C SER A 141 -9.00 -29.39 3.23
N GLU A 142 -9.69 -28.49 2.54
CA GLU A 142 -9.19 -27.12 2.38
C GLU A 142 -10.22 -26.16 2.98
N SER A 143 -9.90 -25.57 4.14
CA SER A 143 -10.75 -24.53 4.75
C SER A 143 -10.67 -23.26 3.91
N GLY A 144 -11.43 -23.20 2.83
CA GLY A 144 -11.64 -21.99 2.04
C GLY A 144 -12.34 -20.94 2.92
N ARG A 145 -11.67 -19.81 3.18
CA ARG A 145 -12.30 -18.69 3.90
C ARG A 145 -13.49 -18.20 3.08
N ALA A 146 -14.61 -17.92 3.76
CA ALA A 146 -15.82 -17.46 3.11
C ALA A 146 -15.54 -16.24 2.23
N ALA A 147 -16.08 -16.25 1.00
CA ALA A 147 -15.98 -15.13 0.06
C ALA A 147 -16.51 -13.84 0.69
N LEU A 148 -15.91 -12.69 0.33
CA LEU A 148 -16.36 -11.38 0.78
C LEU A 148 -17.80 -11.13 0.32
N LYS A 149 -18.66 -10.74 1.25
CA LYS A 149 -20.09 -10.48 1.04
C LYS A 149 -20.33 -8.99 1.13
N VAL A 150 -20.83 -8.38 0.07
CA VAL A 150 -21.44 -7.05 0.17
C VAL A 150 -22.93 -7.26 0.39
N LYS A 151 -23.47 -6.82 1.53
CA LYS A 151 -24.91 -6.95 1.78
C LYS A 151 -25.68 -5.93 0.93
N SER A 152 -26.64 -6.44 0.16
CA SER A 152 -27.81 -5.66 -0.24
C SER A 152 -28.68 -5.38 1.01
N PRO A 153 -29.51 -4.35 0.98
CA PRO A 153 -29.53 -3.26 1.95
C PRO A 153 -30.25 -3.49 3.27
N LEU A 154 -29.96 -2.56 4.19
CA LEU A 154 -30.20 -2.61 5.65
C LEU A 154 -31.60 -2.10 6.05
N ASP A 155 -32.29 -1.42 5.14
CA ASP A 155 -33.70 -1.04 5.15
C ASP A 155 -34.13 -0.57 3.75
N GLU A 156 -35.44 -0.38 3.52
CA GLU A 156 -35.97 0.10 2.24
C GLU A 156 -35.44 1.49 1.82
N GLN A 157 -35.03 2.33 2.76
CA GLN A 157 -34.57 3.70 2.48
C GLN A 157 -33.13 3.76 1.96
N ARG A 158 -32.29 2.83 2.42
CA ARG A 158 -30.87 2.74 2.04
C ARG A 158 -30.62 1.74 0.92
N LYS A 159 -31.67 1.34 0.19
CA LYS A 159 -31.59 0.20 -0.74
C LYS A 159 -30.63 0.33 -1.90
N ASP A 160 -30.59 1.56 -2.37
CA ASP A 160 -29.78 1.97 -3.51
C ASP A 160 -28.43 2.54 -3.08
N TRP A 161 -28.11 2.56 -1.78
CA TRP A 161 -26.87 3.18 -1.31
C TRP A 161 -25.68 2.29 -1.62
N ARG A 162 -24.58 2.89 -2.08
CA ARG A 162 -23.27 2.25 -2.24
C ARG A 162 -22.18 3.25 -1.90
N MET A 163 -21.03 2.77 -1.42
CA MET A 163 -19.84 3.60 -1.22
C MET A 163 -18.98 3.61 -2.48
N TRP A 164 -18.60 4.81 -2.93
CA TRP A 164 -17.83 5.05 -4.15
C TRP A 164 -16.62 5.92 -3.85
N ALA A 165 -15.56 5.75 -4.64
CA ALA A 165 -14.34 6.52 -4.54
C ALA A 165 -14.49 7.96 -5.07
N PHE A 166 -13.87 8.90 -4.37
CA PHE A 166 -13.85 10.32 -4.71
C PHE A 166 -12.45 10.90 -4.52
N HIS A 167 -12.17 11.99 -5.24
CA HIS A 167 -11.09 12.93 -4.95
C HIS A 167 -11.68 14.34 -5.03
N GLY A 168 -11.85 14.97 -3.87
CA GLY A 168 -12.69 16.14 -3.68
C GLY A 168 -14.12 15.86 -4.11
N ILE A 169 -14.63 16.72 -5.00
CA ILE A 169 -15.97 16.54 -5.61
C ILE A 169 -15.96 15.56 -6.79
N THR A 170 -14.79 15.13 -7.25
CA THR A 170 -14.65 14.32 -8.46
C THR A 170 -14.83 12.84 -8.15
N ASP A 171 -15.88 12.26 -8.74
CA ASP A 171 -16.14 10.82 -8.72
C ASP A 171 -15.08 10.05 -9.51
N GLN A 172 -14.41 9.10 -8.84
CA GLN A 172 -13.32 8.30 -9.40
C GLN A 172 -13.79 7.00 -10.07
N LYS A 173 -15.11 6.82 -10.20
CA LYS A 173 -15.74 5.72 -10.95
C LYS A 173 -15.36 4.33 -10.43
N MET A 174 -15.13 4.23 -9.13
CA MET A 174 -14.77 2.97 -8.46
C MET A 174 -15.70 2.69 -7.28
N ASP A 175 -16.35 1.53 -7.32
CA ASP A 175 -17.19 1.02 -6.23
C ASP A 175 -16.31 0.40 -5.13
N PHE A 176 -16.57 0.75 -3.87
CA PHE A 176 -15.76 0.28 -2.73
C PHE A 176 -15.90 -1.24 -2.49
N GLY A 177 -17.08 -1.81 -2.75
CA GLY A 177 -17.29 -3.26 -2.66
C GLY A 177 -16.42 -4.03 -3.65
N ARG A 178 -16.25 -3.50 -4.87
CA ARG A 178 -15.32 -4.06 -5.86
C ARG A 178 -13.87 -4.04 -5.35
N VAL A 179 -13.45 -2.95 -4.72
CA VAL A 179 -12.10 -2.83 -4.13
C VAL A 179 -11.88 -3.88 -3.05
N LEU A 180 -12.84 -4.04 -2.13
CA LEU A 180 -12.75 -5.06 -1.08
C LEU A 180 -12.71 -6.48 -1.64
N MET A 181 -13.46 -6.75 -2.71
CA MET A 181 -13.42 -8.04 -3.40
C MET A 181 -12.04 -8.31 -4.03
N ASP A 182 -11.48 -7.33 -4.75
CA ASP A 182 -10.14 -7.47 -5.35
C ASP A 182 -9.06 -7.70 -4.26
N VAL A 183 -9.11 -6.96 -3.15
CA VAL A 183 -8.15 -7.10 -2.03
C VAL A 183 -8.31 -8.45 -1.32
N SER A 184 -9.54 -8.85 -0.98
CA SER A 184 -9.79 -10.12 -0.29
C SER A 184 -9.46 -11.34 -1.14
N GLN A 185 -9.77 -11.31 -2.44
CA GLN A 185 -9.39 -12.37 -3.37
C GLN A 185 -7.86 -12.49 -3.48
N TRP A 186 -7.16 -11.35 -3.57
CA TRP A 186 -5.71 -11.34 -3.60
C TRP A 186 -5.10 -11.89 -2.29
N LEU A 187 -5.60 -11.45 -1.12
CA LEU A 187 -5.19 -11.97 0.19
C LEU A 187 -5.51 -13.46 0.37
N SER A 188 -6.48 -14.00 -0.37
CA SER A 188 -6.81 -15.44 -0.39
C SER A 188 -5.89 -16.26 -1.27
N ALA A 189 -5.11 -15.63 -2.14
CA ALA A 189 -4.30 -16.28 -3.16
C ALA A 189 -2.83 -15.87 -3.02
N VAL A 190 -2.34 -15.00 -3.89
CA VAL A 190 -0.94 -14.53 -3.92
C VAL A 190 -0.53 -13.90 -2.58
N GLY A 191 -1.46 -13.20 -1.94
CA GLY A 191 -1.24 -12.44 -0.71
C GLY A 191 -1.54 -13.18 0.60
N LYS A 192 -1.62 -14.52 0.63
CA LYS A 192 -1.92 -15.28 1.88
C LYS A 192 -1.00 -14.94 3.04
N GLY A 193 0.28 -14.70 2.75
CA GLY A 193 1.29 -14.28 3.72
C GLY A 193 1.36 -12.77 3.93
N GLU A 194 0.51 -11.97 3.28
CA GLU A 194 0.61 -10.51 3.26
C GLU A 194 -0.52 -9.88 4.10
N THR A 195 -0.50 -8.56 4.25
CA THR A 195 -1.55 -7.77 4.90
C THR A 195 -1.66 -6.44 4.18
N VAL A 196 -2.83 -5.80 4.19
CA VAL A 196 -3.00 -4.47 3.59
C VAL A 196 -3.61 -3.53 4.62
N VAL A 197 -3.02 -2.36 4.82
CA VAL A 197 -3.60 -1.28 5.62
C VAL A 197 -4.52 -0.46 4.73
N LEU A 198 -5.82 -0.40 5.05
CA LEU A 198 -6.80 0.41 4.34
C LEU A 198 -7.11 1.64 5.20
N SER A 199 -6.54 2.78 4.80
CA SER A 199 -6.87 4.10 5.33
C SER A 199 -8.17 4.59 4.70
N LEU A 200 -9.25 4.69 5.50
CA LEU A 200 -10.56 5.10 5.02
C LEU A 200 -10.89 6.52 5.47
N LYS A 201 -11.20 7.40 4.51
CA LYS A 201 -11.62 8.79 4.75
C LYS A 201 -12.96 9.09 4.04
N PRO A 202 -13.93 9.73 4.72
CA PRO A 202 -15.13 10.25 4.07
C PRO A 202 -14.77 11.34 3.06
N GLU A 203 -15.32 11.24 1.85
CA GLU A 203 -15.09 12.20 0.76
C GLU A 203 -16.21 12.17 -0.28
N GLY A 204 -16.65 13.35 -0.72
CA GLY A 204 -17.67 13.48 -1.77
C GLY A 204 -19.01 12.82 -1.44
N GLY A 205 -19.72 12.41 -2.49
CA GLY A 205 -21.02 11.73 -2.37
C GLY A 205 -22.18 12.61 -1.90
N MET A 206 -23.25 11.95 -1.50
CA MET A 206 -24.43 12.57 -0.90
C MET A 206 -24.08 13.12 0.49
N LYS A 207 -24.76 14.21 0.89
CA LYS A 207 -24.66 14.73 2.24
C LYS A 207 -25.39 13.79 3.19
N VAL A 208 -24.64 13.15 4.07
CA VAL A 208 -25.11 12.32 5.19
C VAL A 208 -24.40 12.78 6.45
N THR A 209 -24.95 12.47 7.61
CA THR A 209 -24.26 12.71 8.88
C THR A 209 -23.02 11.82 9.00
N PRO A 210 -22.00 12.21 9.79
CA PRO A 210 -20.85 11.34 10.07
C PRO A 210 -21.26 9.97 10.61
N ASP A 211 -22.31 9.91 11.44
CA ASP A 211 -22.80 8.66 12.00
C ASP A 211 -23.46 7.77 10.95
N GLU A 212 -24.34 8.30 10.12
CA GLU A 212 -24.94 7.53 9.01
C GLU A 212 -23.87 6.99 8.05
N TRP A 213 -22.82 7.75 7.79
CA TRP A 213 -21.70 7.30 6.95
C TRP A 213 -20.98 6.10 7.57
N VAL A 214 -20.66 6.21 8.87
CA VAL A 214 -19.97 5.16 9.63
C VAL A 214 -20.87 3.94 9.80
N ASP A 215 -22.16 4.14 10.02
CA ASP A 215 -23.14 3.07 10.18
C ASP A 215 -23.26 2.27 8.90
N PHE A 216 -23.43 2.96 7.78
CA PHE A 216 -23.49 2.32 6.48
C PHE A 216 -22.19 1.59 6.12
N LEU A 217 -21.01 2.14 6.44
CA LEU A 217 -19.72 1.48 6.22
C LEU A 217 -19.69 0.11 6.91
N TYR A 218 -20.06 0.07 8.20
CA TYR A 218 -19.94 -1.17 8.96
C TYR A 218 -21.00 -2.18 8.55
N GLU A 219 -22.24 -1.75 8.52
CA GLU A 219 -23.38 -2.60 8.27
C GLU A 219 -23.32 -3.27 6.88
N ALA A 220 -22.87 -2.53 5.85
CA ALA A 220 -22.81 -3.03 4.48
C ALA A 220 -21.48 -3.72 4.13
N TYR A 221 -20.36 -3.28 4.70
CA TYR A 221 -19.02 -3.69 4.25
C TYR A 221 -18.12 -4.32 5.32
N ILE A 222 -18.19 -3.93 6.59
CA ILE A 222 -17.30 -4.45 7.64
C ILE A 222 -17.92 -5.63 8.38
N ASP A 223 -19.09 -5.48 8.99
CA ASP A 223 -19.72 -6.52 9.82
C ASP A 223 -20.00 -7.81 9.06
N PRO A 224 -20.51 -7.80 7.80
CA PRO A 224 -20.68 -9.02 7.02
C PRO A 224 -19.36 -9.73 6.68
N ASN A 225 -18.24 -9.02 6.82
CA ASN A 225 -16.90 -9.43 6.41
C ASN A 225 -15.89 -9.36 7.54
N GLU A 226 -16.33 -9.35 8.81
CA GLU A 226 -15.48 -9.03 9.96
C GLU A 226 -14.22 -9.89 10.01
N ALA A 227 -14.33 -11.17 9.61
CA ALA A 227 -13.18 -12.06 9.49
C ALA A 227 -12.04 -11.42 8.71
N TRP A 228 -12.30 -10.75 7.58
CA TRP A 228 -11.31 -10.12 6.72
C TRP A 228 -10.60 -8.92 7.34
N TRP A 229 -11.16 -8.34 8.40
CA TRP A 229 -10.68 -7.12 9.01
C TRP A 229 -9.90 -7.38 10.29
N TYR A 230 -8.95 -6.49 10.56
CA TYR A 230 -8.38 -6.26 11.86
C TYR A 230 -8.84 -4.88 12.33
N LEU A 231 -9.67 -4.88 13.38
CA LEU A 231 -10.43 -3.71 13.82
C LEU A 231 -9.97 -3.16 15.18
N LYS A 232 -8.94 -3.74 15.80
CA LYS A 232 -8.47 -3.28 17.11
C LYS A 232 -7.71 -1.95 16.99
N ASP A 233 -7.91 -1.05 17.95
CA ASP A 233 -7.18 0.22 18.09
C ASP A 233 -5.79 0.01 18.73
N GLU A 234 -4.97 -0.78 18.04
CA GLU A 234 -3.60 -1.14 18.42
C GLU A 234 -2.72 -1.30 17.17
N ILE A 235 -1.39 -1.20 17.32
CA ILE A 235 -0.43 -1.53 16.24
C ILE A 235 -0.24 -3.05 16.22
N PRO A 236 -0.67 -3.78 15.15
CA PRO A 236 -0.58 -5.23 15.11
C PRO A 236 0.82 -5.74 14.80
N ARG A 237 1.06 -7.01 15.14
CA ARG A 237 2.18 -7.79 14.59
C ARG A 237 1.71 -8.57 13.37
N LEU A 238 2.65 -8.99 12.52
CA LEU A 238 2.33 -9.74 11.30
C LEU A 238 1.48 -10.98 11.57
N LYS A 239 1.75 -11.74 12.65
CA LYS A 239 0.95 -12.91 13.03
C LYS A 239 -0.55 -12.62 13.19
N ASP A 240 -0.90 -11.39 13.57
CA ASP A 240 -2.27 -11.00 13.87
C ASP A 240 -3.04 -10.58 12.61
N VAL A 241 -2.33 -10.23 11.53
CA VAL A 241 -2.90 -9.56 10.34
C VAL A 241 -2.59 -10.20 9.01
N ARG A 242 -1.74 -11.24 8.93
CA ARG A 242 -1.56 -11.99 7.68
C ARG A 242 -2.90 -12.51 7.14
N GLY A 243 -3.11 -12.30 5.84
CA GLY A 243 -4.37 -12.57 5.15
C GLY A 243 -5.51 -11.62 5.52
N ARG A 244 -5.26 -10.48 6.19
CA ARG A 244 -6.29 -9.53 6.63
C ARG A 244 -6.04 -8.11 6.13
N MET A 245 -7.10 -7.32 6.18
CA MET A 245 -7.08 -5.87 6.00
C MET A 245 -7.03 -5.21 7.37
N VAL A 246 -6.05 -4.34 7.61
CA VAL A 246 -5.98 -3.51 8.81
C VAL A 246 -6.74 -2.22 8.54
N LEU A 247 -7.78 -1.95 9.34
CA LEU A 247 -8.49 -0.68 9.25
C LEU A 247 -7.60 0.43 9.82
N PHE A 248 -7.42 1.50 9.05
CA PHE A 248 -6.92 2.78 9.54
C PHE A 248 -8.05 3.80 9.32
N SER A 249 -8.62 4.36 10.38
CA SER A 249 -9.81 5.19 10.29
C SER A 249 -9.47 6.68 10.34
N ARG A 250 -9.86 7.42 9.29
CA ARG A 250 -9.76 8.88 9.16
C ARG A 250 -11.13 9.59 9.23
N PHE A 251 -12.14 8.91 9.78
CA PHE A 251 -13.48 9.45 10.05
C PHE A 251 -13.70 9.81 11.53
N GLY A 252 -12.65 9.73 12.36
CA GLY A 252 -12.65 10.14 13.76
C GLY A 252 -13.41 9.19 14.70
N ARG A 253 -13.12 9.32 16.01
CA ARG A 253 -13.92 8.75 17.08
C ARG A 253 -15.09 9.70 17.35
N GLN A 254 -16.32 9.24 17.17
CA GLN A 254 -17.49 9.98 17.61
C GLN A 254 -17.57 9.85 19.13
N GLU A 255 -17.26 10.93 19.85
CA GLU A 255 -17.36 10.96 21.31
C GLU A 255 -18.77 10.56 21.75
N GLY A 256 -18.89 9.63 22.71
CA GLY A 256 -20.18 9.13 23.20
C GLY A 256 -20.72 7.86 22.51
N ARG A 257 -20.16 7.42 21.37
CA ARG A 257 -20.57 6.16 20.72
C ARG A 257 -19.97 4.93 21.41
N GLN A 258 -20.84 4.11 22.02
CA GLN A 258 -20.51 2.86 22.73
C GLN A 258 -20.85 1.60 21.93
N ASP A 259 -21.50 1.70 20.78
CA ASP A 259 -21.94 0.56 19.95
C ASP A 259 -20.77 -0.20 19.29
N ARG A 260 -19.58 0.43 19.21
CA ARG A 260 -18.40 -0.11 18.48
C ARG A 260 -17.13 -0.09 19.33
N LEU A 261 -17.25 -0.35 20.64
CA LEU A 261 -16.13 -0.31 21.60
C LEU A 261 -14.90 -1.07 21.06
N GLY A 262 -13.84 -0.33 20.73
CA GLY A 262 -12.56 -0.90 20.31
C GLY A 262 -12.48 -1.45 18.88
N ARG A 263 -13.51 -1.31 18.04
CA ARG A 263 -13.55 -1.82 16.65
C ARG A 263 -13.17 -0.78 15.58
N TRP A 264 -12.39 0.24 15.94
CA TRP A 264 -12.10 1.40 15.07
C TRP A 264 -10.86 1.23 14.18
N GLY A 265 -10.11 0.15 14.32
CA GLY A 265 -8.78 0.03 13.73
C GLY A 265 -7.82 1.06 14.31
N ILE A 266 -6.73 1.36 13.58
CA ILE A 266 -5.82 2.46 13.93
C ILE A 266 -6.58 3.77 13.75
N ASN A 267 -7.05 4.34 14.86
CA ASN A 267 -8.02 5.43 14.82
C ASN A 267 -7.36 6.81 14.93
N ALA A 268 -7.37 7.56 13.83
CA ALA A 268 -6.87 8.92 13.82
C ALA A 268 -7.83 9.89 14.51
N ARG A 269 -7.54 10.16 15.79
CA ARG A 269 -8.32 11.07 16.65
C ARG A 269 -8.19 12.55 16.25
N ARG A 270 -7.13 12.90 15.55
CA ARG A 270 -6.84 14.26 15.08
C ARG A 270 -6.10 14.19 13.75
N TRP A 271 -6.51 15.04 12.81
CA TRP A 271 -5.84 15.18 11.51
C TRP A 271 -5.85 16.66 11.10
N PRO A 272 -4.82 17.45 11.47
CA PRO A 272 -4.76 18.86 11.11
C PRO A 272 -4.62 19.02 9.59
N ASP A 273 -5.28 20.04 9.04
CA ASP A 273 -5.38 20.25 7.59
C ASP A 273 -4.09 20.82 6.98
N GLY A 274 -3.28 19.95 6.36
CA GLY A 274 -2.07 20.35 5.65
C GLY A 274 -1.03 21.00 6.56
N LEU A 275 -0.89 20.51 7.80
CA LEU A 275 0.07 21.02 8.78
C LEU A 275 1.51 20.94 8.24
N ASP A 276 2.27 22.03 8.35
CA ASP A 276 3.69 22.12 7.97
C ASP A 276 4.64 21.58 9.08
N ASP A 277 4.24 20.46 9.69
CA ASP A 277 5.00 19.72 10.71
C ASP A 277 4.50 18.26 10.77
N VAL A 278 5.21 17.42 11.51
CA VAL A 278 4.78 16.08 11.92
C VAL A 278 3.86 16.19 13.12
N PHE A 279 2.67 15.61 13.04
CA PHE A 279 1.75 15.48 14.17
C PHE A 279 1.67 14.02 14.65
N SER A 280 1.09 13.82 15.83
CA SER A 280 0.91 12.49 16.39
C SER A 280 -0.37 12.37 17.23
N PHE A 281 -0.77 11.12 17.47
CA PHE A 281 -1.80 10.77 18.44
C PHE A 281 -1.48 9.42 19.07
N HIS A 282 -2.03 9.18 20.26
CA HIS A 282 -1.95 7.90 20.96
C HIS A 282 -3.14 7.00 20.60
N LEU A 283 -2.89 5.70 20.55
CA LEU A 283 -3.94 4.69 20.44
C LEU A 283 -4.58 4.43 21.81
N THR A 284 -5.51 3.47 21.88
CA THR A 284 -6.14 3.08 23.15
C THR A 284 -5.10 2.69 24.21
N ASN A 285 -4.03 1.99 23.81
CA ASN A 285 -2.85 1.85 24.66
C ASN A 285 -1.97 3.11 24.52
N PRO A 286 -1.80 3.93 25.57
CA PRO A 286 -1.01 5.17 25.48
C PRO A 286 0.48 4.92 25.20
N ALA A 287 1.00 3.71 25.43
CA ALA A 287 2.36 3.34 25.04
C ALA A 287 2.53 3.22 23.51
N GLN A 288 1.44 3.11 22.75
CA GLN A 288 1.44 3.11 21.29
C GLN A 288 1.05 4.48 20.73
N SER A 289 1.82 4.94 19.75
CA SER A 289 1.57 6.21 19.07
C SER A 289 1.65 6.06 17.55
N VAL A 290 0.97 6.96 16.84
CA VAL A 290 1.09 7.12 15.40
C VAL A 290 1.62 8.52 15.11
N HIS A 291 2.64 8.62 14.25
CA HIS A 291 3.27 9.86 13.83
C HIS A 291 3.07 10.04 12.34
N ILE A 292 2.61 11.22 11.92
CA ILE A 292 2.15 11.46 10.57
C ILE A 292 2.73 12.76 10.03
N GLN A 293 3.17 12.70 8.78
CA GLN A 293 3.49 13.86 7.97
C GLN A 293 2.49 13.92 6.82
N ASP A 294 1.73 15.02 6.72
CA ASP A 294 0.72 15.24 5.67
C ASP A 294 0.68 16.70 5.19
N ALA A 295 1.85 17.34 5.06
CA ALA A 295 1.94 18.69 4.49
C ALA A 295 1.73 18.61 2.96
N TYR A 296 0.48 18.57 2.50
CA TYR A 296 0.16 18.36 1.08
C TYR A 296 0.09 19.68 0.28
N LYS A 297 -0.01 20.84 0.95
CA LYS A 297 -0.14 22.15 0.30
C LYS A 297 1.19 22.54 -0.35
N MET A 298 1.16 22.72 -1.67
CA MET A 298 2.35 23.13 -2.47
C MET A 298 2.17 24.55 -3.00
N SER A 299 3.23 25.34 -3.17
CA SER A 299 3.12 26.68 -3.79
C SER A 299 3.91 26.77 -5.09
N GLY A 300 3.38 27.53 -6.06
CA GLY A 300 3.98 27.70 -7.40
C GLY A 300 3.97 26.42 -8.24
N ILE A 301 4.80 26.37 -9.30
CA ILE A 301 5.03 25.19 -10.16
C ILE A 301 5.93 24.14 -9.44
N MET A 302 5.76 24.00 -8.11
CA MET A 302 6.78 23.51 -7.18
C MET A 302 7.90 24.54 -6.95
N SER A 303 7.62 25.60 -6.18
CA SER A 303 8.72 26.40 -5.62
C SER A 303 9.68 25.46 -4.92
N SER A 304 10.96 25.49 -5.29
CA SER A 304 12.01 24.66 -4.70
C SER A 304 11.91 24.64 -3.17
N SER A 305 11.51 25.76 -2.54
CA SER A 305 11.31 25.84 -1.09
C SER A 305 10.24 24.90 -0.54
N THR A 306 9.04 24.84 -1.11
CA THR A 306 7.97 23.95 -0.59
C THR A 306 8.25 22.47 -0.82
N ALA A 307 8.83 22.12 -1.98
CA ALA A 307 9.26 20.75 -2.24
C ALA A 307 10.40 20.34 -1.30
N LEU A 308 11.37 21.23 -1.04
CA LEU A 308 12.46 20.97 -0.08
C LEU A 308 11.93 20.87 1.35
N ARG A 309 11.01 21.74 1.76
CA ARG A 309 10.35 21.67 3.07
C ARG A 309 9.60 20.35 3.25
N LYS A 310 8.90 19.89 2.22
CA LYS A 310 8.26 18.57 2.22
C LYS A 310 9.27 17.45 2.41
N VAL A 311 10.39 17.48 1.71
CA VAL A 311 11.49 16.49 1.86
C VAL A 311 12.07 16.54 3.28
N GLU A 312 12.29 17.73 3.84
CA GLU A 312 12.75 17.92 5.21
C GLU A 312 11.77 17.32 6.23
N LEU A 313 10.47 17.51 6.05
CA LEU A 313 9.44 16.91 6.90
C LEU A 313 9.40 15.39 6.76
N ILE A 314 9.60 14.86 5.54
CA ILE A 314 9.71 13.41 5.31
C ILE A 314 10.89 12.87 6.13
N GLY A 315 12.07 13.48 6.02
CA GLY A 315 13.27 13.11 6.78
C GLY A 315 13.09 13.25 8.29
N THR A 316 12.47 14.34 8.75
CA THR A 316 12.15 14.58 10.16
C THR A 316 11.33 13.43 10.76
N LEU A 317 10.34 12.90 10.03
CA LEU A 317 9.56 11.75 10.50
C LEU A 317 10.40 10.46 10.54
N LEU A 318 11.32 10.26 9.59
CA LEU A 318 12.24 9.12 9.60
C LEU A 318 13.20 9.18 10.80
N ASP A 319 13.71 10.37 11.13
CA ASP A 319 14.63 10.58 12.25
C ASP A 319 13.93 10.58 13.61
N LYS A 320 12.65 10.95 13.67
CA LYS A 320 11.84 10.98 14.92
C LYS A 320 11.64 9.58 15.55
N LYS A 321 12.22 8.51 14.99
CA LYS A 321 12.39 7.22 15.67
C LYS A 321 13.38 7.32 16.84
N ARG A 322 12.91 7.89 17.96
CA ARG A 322 13.57 7.83 19.28
C ARG A 322 13.01 6.66 20.09
N ALA A 323 13.94 5.84 20.60
CA ALA A 323 13.93 4.97 21.79
C ALA A 323 12.58 4.50 22.40
N ASP A 324 12.48 3.18 22.55
CA ASP A 324 11.67 2.39 23.50
C ASP A 324 10.13 2.28 23.35
N ALA A 325 9.43 3.19 22.65
CA ALA A 325 7.96 3.07 22.47
C ALA A 325 7.54 2.54 21.07
N PRO A 326 6.55 1.63 20.97
CA PRO A 326 6.01 1.17 19.68
C PRO A 326 5.26 2.29 18.94
N SER A 327 5.93 2.91 17.96
CA SER A 327 5.40 4.02 17.16
C SER A 327 5.28 3.68 15.67
N LEU A 328 4.09 3.85 15.10
CA LEU A 328 3.84 3.72 13.66
C LEU A 328 4.06 5.07 12.96
N ALA A 329 4.85 5.10 11.89
CA ALA A 329 5.08 6.30 11.09
C ALA A 329 4.37 6.20 9.74
N LEU A 330 3.66 7.27 9.35
CA LEU A 330 2.99 7.39 8.05
C LEU A 330 3.38 8.71 7.38
N ASN A 331 3.99 8.60 6.21
CA ASN A 331 4.50 9.72 5.43
C ASN A 331 3.72 9.84 4.13
N PHE A 332 2.94 10.90 3.97
CA PHE A 332 2.35 11.25 2.68
C PHE A 332 3.39 12.00 1.85
N CYS A 333 3.91 11.39 0.80
CA CYS A 333 4.99 11.97 -0.02
C CYS A 333 4.47 12.78 -1.21
N ASN A 334 3.14 12.84 -1.39
CA ASN A 334 2.47 13.64 -2.39
C ASN A 334 2.38 15.13 -2.00
N GLY A 335 1.85 15.93 -2.92
CA GLY A 335 1.42 17.30 -2.66
C GLY A 335 0.68 17.87 -3.86
N SER A 336 -0.12 18.91 -3.63
CA SER A 336 -0.79 19.64 -4.71
C SER A 336 -1.24 21.03 -4.28
N SER A 337 -1.44 21.89 -5.29
CA SER A 337 -2.25 23.10 -5.23
C SER A 337 -2.67 23.50 -6.65
N PHE A 338 -3.96 23.78 -6.83
CA PHE A 338 -4.47 24.30 -8.08
C PHE A 338 -4.10 25.80 -8.24
N PRO A 339 -3.73 26.28 -9.45
CA PRO A 339 -3.64 25.53 -10.72
C PRO A 339 -2.25 24.98 -11.06
N LEU A 340 -1.19 25.33 -10.31
CA LEU A 340 0.20 25.19 -10.78
C LEU A 340 0.97 23.98 -10.22
N ALA A 341 0.56 23.44 -9.08
CA ALA A 341 1.15 22.25 -8.47
C ALA A 341 0.16 21.08 -8.58
N LEU A 342 -0.12 20.63 -9.81
CA LEU A 342 -1.02 19.51 -10.02
C LEU A 342 -0.32 18.18 -9.71
N PRO A 343 -1.06 17.14 -9.23
CA PRO A 343 -0.45 15.89 -8.78
C PRO A 343 0.57 15.26 -9.75
N PRO A 344 0.33 15.19 -11.08
CA PRO A 344 1.30 14.61 -12.00
C PRO A 344 2.62 15.37 -12.05
N ILE A 345 2.55 16.71 -12.03
CA ILE A 345 3.73 17.58 -12.06
C ILE A 345 4.49 17.45 -10.74
N VAL A 346 3.78 17.46 -9.61
CA VAL A 346 4.42 17.35 -8.28
C VAL A 346 5.12 16.00 -8.12
N ALA A 347 4.49 14.91 -8.50
CA ALA A 347 5.05 13.57 -8.33
C ALA A 347 6.23 13.31 -9.28
N ARG A 348 6.05 13.58 -10.58
CA ARG A 348 6.97 13.18 -11.65
C ARG A 348 7.97 14.27 -12.03
N GLY A 349 7.62 15.53 -11.77
CA GLY A 349 8.38 16.68 -12.22
C GLY A 349 8.18 16.98 -13.71
N ILE A 350 9.00 17.89 -14.21
CA ILE A 350 9.07 18.28 -15.62
C ILE A 350 10.47 17.92 -16.11
N SER A 351 10.56 17.14 -17.17
CA SER A 351 11.86 16.73 -17.74
C SER A 351 12.18 17.43 -19.07
N ASN A 352 11.14 17.85 -19.81
CA ASN A 352 11.24 18.46 -21.13
C ASN A 352 10.34 19.72 -21.24
N PRO A 353 10.81 20.78 -21.92
CA PRO A 353 12.17 20.96 -22.43
C PRO A 353 13.21 21.05 -21.28
N PRO A 354 14.50 20.72 -21.52
CA PRO A 354 15.51 20.69 -20.45
C PRO A 354 15.65 21.99 -19.65
N CYS A 355 15.38 23.14 -20.27
CA CYS A 355 15.41 24.45 -19.60
C CYS A 355 14.30 24.66 -18.56
N LEU A 356 13.24 23.84 -18.58
CA LEU A 356 12.14 23.86 -17.61
C LEU A 356 12.20 22.65 -16.66
N ARG A 357 13.37 22.02 -16.52
CA ARG A 357 13.51 20.82 -15.71
C ARG A 357 13.23 21.11 -14.24
N VAL A 358 12.22 20.43 -13.70
CA VAL A 358 11.86 20.47 -12.28
C VAL A 358 11.84 19.04 -11.76
N GLN A 359 12.59 18.77 -10.70
CA GLN A 359 12.62 17.46 -10.09
C GLN A 359 11.34 17.21 -9.28
N GLY A 360 10.62 16.14 -9.63
CA GLY A 360 9.44 15.66 -8.92
C GLY A 360 9.73 15.08 -7.54
N MET A 361 8.69 14.95 -6.72
CA MET A 361 8.76 14.39 -5.37
C MET A 361 9.22 12.94 -5.35
N ASN A 362 8.87 12.11 -6.35
CA ASN A 362 9.31 10.71 -6.39
C ASN A 362 10.84 10.61 -6.52
N GLN A 363 11.46 11.46 -7.35
CA GLN A 363 12.92 11.51 -7.48
C GLN A 363 13.58 12.07 -6.22
N ARG A 364 12.97 13.05 -5.55
CA ARG A 364 13.50 13.61 -4.28
C ARG A 364 13.44 12.58 -3.16
N LEU A 365 12.33 11.85 -3.07
CA LEU A 365 12.14 10.76 -2.13
C LEU A 365 13.18 9.66 -2.38
N LEU A 366 13.42 9.27 -3.63
CA LEU A 366 14.46 8.29 -3.97
C LEU A 366 15.82 8.66 -3.38
N PHE A 367 16.27 9.90 -3.60
CA PHE A 367 17.55 10.36 -3.04
C PHE A 367 17.57 10.37 -1.52
N LEU A 368 16.49 10.84 -0.89
CA LEU A 368 16.39 10.86 0.58
C LEU A 368 16.48 9.44 1.15
N LEU A 369 15.76 8.47 0.58
CA LEU A 369 15.79 7.08 1.04
C LEU A 369 17.17 6.45 0.88
N GLN A 370 17.86 6.69 -0.23
CA GLN A 370 19.23 6.23 -0.45
C GLN A 370 20.17 6.81 0.62
N GLN A 371 20.10 8.12 0.87
CA GLN A 371 20.91 8.78 1.90
C GLN A 371 20.67 8.21 3.30
N HIS A 372 19.41 7.98 3.71
CA HIS A 372 19.13 7.38 5.02
C HIS A 372 19.62 5.92 5.10
N LEU A 373 19.44 5.11 4.06
CA LEU A 373 19.88 3.72 4.05
C LEU A 373 21.42 3.61 4.05
N ASP A 374 22.11 4.49 3.32
CA ASP A 374 23.57 4.55 3.29
C ASP A 374 24.13 4.99 4.66
N ALA A 375 23.51 5.99 5.30
CA ALA A 375 23.90 6.44 6.64
C ALA A 375 23.77 5.34 7.71
N GLN A 376 22.82 4.42 7.56
CA GLN A 376 22.63 3.29 8.47
C GLN A 376 23.58 2.10 8.21
N SER A 377 24.32 2.12 7.10
CA SER A 377 25.19 1.02 6.68
C SER A 377 26.58 1.00 7.34
N GLY A 378 26.87 1.95 8.24
CA GLY A 378 28.11 2.01 9.02
C GLY A 378 28.30 0.84 10.01
N PRO A 379 29.53 0.63 10.53
CA PRO A 379 29.81 -0.41 11.52
C PRO A 379 28.96 -0.21 12.78
N PRO A 380 28.48 -1.29 13.42
CA PRO A 380 27.72 -1.18 14.66
C PRO A 380 28.56 -0.45 15.72
N PRO A 381 27.94 0.32 16.64
CA PRO A 381 28.67 0.94 17.73
C PRO A 381 29.41 -0.14 18.54
N PRO A 382 30.64 0.14 19.03
CA PRO A 382 31.41 -0.82 19.79
C PRO A 382 30.61 -1.29 21.03
N PRO A 383 30.74 -2.57 21.43
CA PRO A 383 30.09 -3.06 22.63
C PRO A 383 30.54 -2.23 23.85
N PRO A 384 29.64 -1.91 24.79
CA PRO A 384 30.01 -1.13 25.96
C PRO A 384 31.10 -1.87 26.75
N THR A 385 32.19 -1.16 27.04
CA THR A 385 33.22 -1.61 27.99
C THR A 385 32.59 -1.77 29.36
N SER A 386 33.04 -2.78 30.10
CA SER A 386 32.40 -3.39 31.27
C SER A 386 32.35 -2.53 32.54
N GLU A 387 31.92 -1.27 32.46
CA GLU A 387 31.63 -0.44 33.62
C GLU A 387 30.40 0.44 33.37
N GLY A 388 29.27 0.07 33.98
CA GLY A 388 28.09 0.95 34.09
C GLY A 388 26.91 0.55 33.20
N LYS A 389 25.85 0.07 33.84
CA LYS A 389 24.56 -0.35 33.25
C LYS A 389 23.96 0.72 32.33
N THR A 390 23.84 0.43 31.04
CA THR A 390 22.68 0.76 30.18
C THR A 390 22.71 -0.16 28.96
N PHE A 391 21.60 -0.85 28.68
CA PHE A 391 21.42 -1.58 27.41
C PHE A 391 21.28 -0.52 26.32
N ALA A 392 22.35 -0.21 25.60
CA ALA A 392 22.25 0.58 24.37
C ALA A 392 21.43 -0.24 23.36
N ALA A 393 20.19 0.18 23.11
CA ALA A 393 19.39 -0.37 22.03
C ALA A 393 20.21 -0.28 20.74
N ALA A 394 20.50 -1.42 20.11
CA ALA A 394 21.08 -1.42 18.77
C ALA A 394 20.22 -0.52 17.89
N ALA A 395 20.82 0.46 17.21
CA ALA A 395 20.09 1.34 16.32
C ALA A 395 19.30 0.48 15.33
N LYS A 396 17.96 0.54 15.38
CA LYS A 396 17.10 -0.20 14.45
C LYS A 396 17.48 0.23 13.04
N ARG A 397 18.02 -0.70 12.25
CA ARG A 397 18.25 -0.55 10.82
C ARG A 397 16.93 -0.66 10.06
N GLY A 398 16.83 0.01 8.91
CA GLY A 398 15.65 0.10 8.08
C GLY A 398 14.96 1.48 8.13
N LEU A 399 13.86 1.60 7.38
CA LEU A 399 13.08 2.86 7.31
C LEU A 399 11.91 2.90 8.30
N ALA A 400 11.34 1.73 8.66
CA ALA A 400 10.27 1.57 9.65
C ALA A 400 9.13 2.61 9.54
N CYS A 401 8.67 2.87 8.31
CA CYS A 401 7.73 3.91 7.95
C CYS A 401 6.86 3.49 6.75
N ILE A 402 5.61 3.92 6.74
CA ILE A 402 4.71 3.79 5.59
C ILE A 402 4.89 5.02 4.69
N PHE A 403 5.09 4.81 3.39
CA PHE A 403 5.26 5.92 2.42
C PHE A 403 4.12 5.91 1.40
N ALA A 404 3.17 6.83 1.54
CA ALA A 404 2.08 7.01 0.58
C ALA A 404 2.52 7.94 -0.56
N ILE A 405 2.77 7.38 -1.75
CA ILE A 405 3.26 8.12 -2.92
C ILE A 405 2.17 8.34 -3.97
N ASP A 406 2.34 9.37 -4.80
CA ASP A 406 1.57 9.56 -6.03
C ASP A 406 2.28 8.89 -7.22
N PHE A 407 1.50 8.45 -8.21
CA PHE A 407 1.99 7.85 -9.47
C PHE A 407 2.89 6.63 -9.27
N PHE A 408 2.43 5.70 -8.42
CA PHE A 408 3.07 4.40 -8.22
C PHE A 408 3.33 3.69 -9.56
N GLU A 409 4.58 3.28 -9.76
CA GLU A 409 5.09 2.62 -10.98
C GLU A 409 4.73 3.33 -12.31
N ALA A 410 4.54 4.65 -12.28
CA ALA A 410 4.32 5.42 -13.51
C ALA A 410 5.60 5.60 -14.34
N ASP A 411 6.77 5.47 -13.70
CA ASP A 411 8.10 5.52 -14.30
C ASP A 411 9.11 4.69 -13.47
N LEU A 412 10.34 4.59 -13.99
CA LEU A 412 11.42 3.83 -13.35
C LEU A 412 11.81 4.39 -11.97
N ILE A 413 11.63 5.69 -11.75
CA ILE A 413 11.96 6.34 -10.48
C ILE A 413 10.96 5.89 -9.41
N ALA A 414 9.67 5.92 -9.72
CA ALA A 414 8.63 5.43 -8.81
C ALA A 414 8.79 3.92 -8.51
N GLN A 415 9.17 3.12 -9.50
CA GLN A 415 9.49 1.69 -9.30
C GLN A 415 10.67 1.50 -8.33
N GLU A 416 11.73 2.29 -8.50
CA GLU A 416 12.92 2.21 -7.66
C GLU A 416 12.66 2.65 -6.21
N VAL A 417 11.84 3.70 -6.00
CA VAL A 417 11.38 4.11 -4.66
C VAL A 417 10.73 2.93 -3.94
N VAL A 418 9.78 2.25 -4.59
CA VAL A 418 9.06 1.11 -4.03
C VAL A 418 10.03 -0.04 -3.73
N ARG A 419 10.93 -0.34 -4.66
CA ARG A 419 11.96 -1.38 -4.49
C ARG A 419 12.82 -1.12 -3.25
N LEU A 420 13.30 0.12 -3.06
CA LEU A 420 14.10 0.48 -1.89
C LEU A 420 13.30 0.37 -0.58
N ILE A 421 12.04 0.81 -0.56
CA ILE A 421 11.18 0.67 0.62
C ILE A 421 11.03 -0.82 0.98
N ILE A 422 10.79 -1.70 0.00
CA ILE A 422 10.66 -3.15 0.25
C ILE A 422 11.97 -3.72 0.79
N LEU A 423 13.10 -3.42 0.15
CA LEU A 423 14.41 -3.96 0.55
C LEU A 423 14.86 -3.47 1.93
N ALA A 424 14.44 -2.29 2.35
CA ALA A 424 14.73 -1.74 3.68
C ALA A 424 14.18 -2.59 4.85
N ASN A 425 13.34 -3.59 4.58
CA ASN A 425 12.88 -4.56 5.60
C ASN A 425 13.85 -5.73 5.82
N PHE A 426 14.93 -5.84 5.05
CA PHE A 426 15.84 -6.98 5.03
C PHE A 426 17.30 -6.62 5.34
N VAL A 427 17.53 -5.47 5.98
CA VAL A 427 18.87 -4.87 6.23
C VAL A 427 19.22 -4.74 7.71
#